data_AF-A0A2V5JEQ3-F1
#
_entry.id   AF-A0A2V5JEQ3-F1
#
_cell.length_a   1.000
_cell.length_b   1.000
_cell.length_c   1.000
_cell.angle_alpha   90.00
_cell.angle_beta   90.00
_cell.angle_gamma   90.00
#
_symmetry.space_group_name_H-M   'P 1'
#
loop_
_entity.id
_entity.type
_entity.pdbx_description
1 polymer ?
#
loop_
_entity_poly.entity_id
_entity_poly.type
_entity_poly.pdbx_seq_one_letter_code
_entity_poly.pdbx_strand_id
1 'polypeptide(L)'
;MTDGSPLFPLATPRLKANRKLEVGSSFALFLAGQHVAVALIIPRSMTVRATILISALFTWHMLYAAPTEHSVSPSRQFIIYGADAALRGAVSDLAERTKADFLALLRQRDNWTVPIVVDLQPQQANLPELPSANLRFTQTGFGLKLQLDLTISQNLDVSLIERELLRGILLEMMYRQQSHIAAGSVFVEPPHWLLDGVLALGPGRDRGDLMQALVAADKPLPLEKFLRQRPELLDSAGRALYRAYSFALVQMLSDGRDGPGRLAKYIGDLSDASDEPLANLRAHFPVLVSDAERSWQSTLDRLRNFQISQLLTFAESERRLDELLRVKISQTNNPTKIAALDEFAQRKISPGEKMALSQLSRDLLVFVAQANPVLRPIVREYQQITALLARGKRRAIAKRLSRLDVTHKQLAAQMSDIDDYMNWFEATQMNKGSGYFSDYLKAVNQSQLAPPNRRDPLSVYVDALEDQFEN
;
A
#
# COMPACT_ATOMS: atom_id res chain seq x y z
N MET A 1 -37.11 30.07 32.99
CA MET A 1 -37.38 30.78 34.26
C MET A 1 -36.40 30.20 35.28
N THR A 2 -35.24 30.86 35.40
CA THR A 2 -34.86 31.76 36.52
C THR A 2 -34.41 30.95 37.73
N ASP A 3 -33.34 31.22 38.47
CA ASP A 3 -32.18 32.12 38.39
C ASP A 3 -31.42 31.85 39.72
N GLY A 4 -30.17 32.29 39.84
CA GLY A 4 -29.64 32.68 41.17
C GLY A 4 -28.57 31.79 41.78
N SER A 5 -27.31 32.06 41.43
CA SER A 5 -26.23 32.15 42.44
C SER A 5 -26.48 33.37 43.35
N PRO A 6 -25.93 33.44 44.58
CA PRO A 6 -24.71 34.23 44.76
C PRO A 6 -23.74 33.86 45.93
N LEU A 7 -22.46 34.19 45.69
CA LEU A 7 -21.42 34.82 46.55
C LEU A 7 -21.08 34.36 48.00
N PHE A 8 -19.80 33.97 48.16
CA PHE A 8 -18.72 34.31 49.14
C PHE A 8 -19.03 34.79 50.58
N PRO A 9 -18.13 34.49 51.55
CA PRO A 9 -17.12 35.51 51.93
C PRO A 9 -15.69 35.02 52.25
N LEU A 10 -14.80 36.01 52.23
CA LEU A 10 -13.37 36.03 52.55
C LEU A 10 -13.03 35.69 54.02
N ALA A 11 -11.83 35.13 54.24
CA ALA A 11 -11.04 35.38 55.45
C ALA A 11 -9.53 35.31 55.16
N THR A 12 -8.84 36.41 55.45
CA THR A 12 -7.38 36.58 55.50
C THR A 12 -6.81 36.01 56.81
N PRO A 13 -5.49 35.82 56.93
CA PRO A 13 -4.79 36.71 57.86
C PRO A 13 -3.41 37.21 57.41
N ARG A 14 -3.03 38.27 58.13
CA ARG A 14 -1.97 39.26 57.94
C ARG A 14 -0.53 38.74 58.02
N LEU A 15 0.31 39.37 57.21
CA LEU A 15 1.77 39.48 57.36
C LEU A 15 2.16 40.15 58.69
N LYS A 16 3.23 39.65 59.32
CA LYS A 16 4.19 40.47 60.06
C LYS A 16 5.50 40.52 59.28
N ALA A 17 5.89 41.73 58.93
CA ALA A 17 7.14 42.06 58.30
C ALA A 17 8.32 41.91 59.28
N ASN A 18 9.47 41.48 58.76
CA ASN A 18 10.74 42.06 59.20
C ASN A 18 11.70 42.13 58.00
N ARG A 19 12.04 43.38 57.64
CA ARG A 19 13.03 43.77 56.63
C ARG A 19 14.44 43.44 57.11
N LYS A 20 15.30 43.05 56.17
CA LYS A 20 16.64 43.64 55.96
C LYS A 20 17.10 43.33 54.52
N LEU A 21 17.05 44.35 53.66
CA LEU A 21 18.14 44.89 52.81
C LEU A 21 18.97 43.83 52.10
N GLU A 22 18.83 43.60 50.79
CA GLU A 22 19.13 44.44 49.60
C GLU A 22 20.36 43.90 48.84
N VAL A 23 20.41 44.28 47.56
CA VAL A 23 21.40 43.97 46.50
C VAL A 23 21.09 42.62 45.81
N GLY A 24 20.48 42.55 44.62
CA GLY A 24 20.44 43.49 43.51
C GLY A 24 21.32 42.95 42.38
N SER A 25 20.73 42.22 41.42
CA SER A 25 21.10 42.28 40.00
C SER A 25 20.19 41.35 39.18
N SER A 26 19.27 41.95 38.42
CA SER A 26 18.82 41.42 37.12
C SER A 26 19.69 42.07 36.06
N PHE A 27 20.17 41.33 35.06
CA PHE A 27 19.77 41.51 33.64
C PHE A 27 20.58 40.62 32.67
N ALA A 28 19.82 40.09 31.71
CA ALA A 28 20.11 39.79 30.31
C ALA A 28 21.34 38.97 29.89
N LEU A 29 21.02 37.77 29.41
CA LEU A 29 21.77 37.02 28.39
C LEU A 29 21.65 37.71 27.04
N PHE A 30 22.78 38.07 26.43
CA PHE A 30 22.89 38.33 25.00
C PHE A 30 24.12 37.58 24.46
N LEU A 31 23.92 36.81 23.38
CA LEU A 31 24.97 36.06 22.70
C LEU A 31 25.97 36.98 21.99
N ALA A 32 27.26 36.77 22.23
CA ALA A 32 28.32 36.89 21.22
C ALA A 32 29.57 36.14 21.73
N GLY A 33 30.26 35.46 20.83
CA GLY A 33 31.26 34.44 21.15
C GLY A 33 32.57 34.92 21.79
N GLN A 34 33.42 33.91 22.01
CA GLN A 34 34.78 33.88 22.58
C GLN A 34 34.90 33.42 24.04
N HIS A 35 35.82 32.47 24.21
CA HIS A 35 36.17 31.72 25.40
C HIS A 35 36.31 32.58 26.66
N VAL A 36 35.64 32.19 27.75
CA VAL A 36 35.97 32.63 29.11
C VAL A 36 36.11 31.42 30.00
N ALA A 37 37.35 31.18 30.44
CA ALA A 37 37.67 30.24 31.51
C ALA A 37 37.16 30.81 32.85
N VAL A 38 36.26 30.10 33.52
CA VAL A 38 35.80 30.45 34.87
C VAL A 38 36.76 29.80 35.88
N ALA A 39 37.63 30.62 36.48
CA ALA A 39 38.47 30.20 37.61
C ALA A 39 37.65 30.31 38.90
N LEU A 40 37.32 29.16 39.50
CA LEU A 40 36.66 29.09 40.80
C LEU A 40 37.68 29.29 41.93
N ILE A 41 37.63 30.42 42.62
CA ILE A 41 38.46 30.68 43.82
C ILE A 41 37.76 30.04 45.03
N ILE A 42 38.32 28.94 45.55
CA ILE A 42 37.87 28.30 46.79
C ILE A 42 38.73 28.83 47.96
N PRO A 43 38.15 29.45 49.01
CA PRO A 43 38.92 29.86 50.18
C PRO A 43 39.39 28.66 51.01
N ARG A 44 40.68 28.69 51.38
CA ARG A 44 41.37 27.73 52.23
C ARG A 44 40.92 27.84 53.69
N SER A 45 39.83 27.17 54.04
CA SER A 45 39.65 26.57 55.38
C SER A 45 38.33 25.82 55.43
N MET A 46 38.38 24.55 55.84
CA MET A 46 37.25 23.62 56.06
C MET A 46 36.65 22.93 54.82
N THR A 47 37.40 22.01 54.19
CA THR A 47 36.83 21.11 53.17
C THR A 47 37.40 19.69 53.23
N VAL A 48 37.28 19.04 54.39
CA VAL A 48 37.40 17.56 54.47
C VAL A 48 36.06 16.89 54.82
N ARG A 49 35.05 17.66 55.27
CA ARG A 49 33.69 17.14 55.55
C ARG A 49 32.61 17.53 54.54
N ALA A 50 32.87 18.50 53.66
CA ALA A 50 31.93 18.90 52.59
C ALA A 50 32.08 18.07 51.29
N THR A 51 33.24 17.44 51.08
CA THR A 51 33.53 16.61 49.90
C THR A 51 32.85 15.23 49.93
N ILE A 52 32.49 14.73 51.12
CA ILE A 52 31.75 13.45 51.25
C ILE A 52 30.23 13.65 51.06
N LEU A 53 29.69 14.81 51.43
CA LEU A 53 28.25 15.09 51.26
C LEU A 53 27.88 15.52 49.83
N ILE A 54 28.80 16.17 49.10
CA ILE A 54 28.59 16.50 47.68
C ILE A 54 28.80 15.27 46.78
N SER A 55 29.66 14.31 47.15
CA SER A 55 29.78 13.04 46.44
C SER A 55 28.62 12.07 46.71
N ALA A 56 28.00 12.13 47.90
CA ALA A 56 26.79 11.35 48.22
C ALA A 56 25.49 11.92 47.59
N LEU A 57 25.44 13.22 47.26
CA LEU A 57 24.30 13.83 46.57
C LEU A 57 24.44 13.81 45.04
N PHE A 58 25.66 13.80 44.50
CA PHE A 58 25.87 13.55 43.06
C PHE A 58 25.73 12.07 42.66
N THR A 59 25.74 11.14 43.61
CA THR A 59 25.48 9.72 43.35
C THR A 59 24.00 9.35 43.43
N TRP A 60 23.12 10.26 43.87
CA TRP A 60 21.66 10.01 43.95
C TRP A 60 20.84 10.65 42.83
N HIS A 61 21.45 11.47 41.97
CA HIS A 61 20.79 12.07 40.81
C HIS A 61 21.31 11.58 39.45
N MET A 62 22.16 10.56 39.46
CA MET A 62 22.17 9.59 38.36
C MET A 62 21.05 8.59 38.64
N LEU A 63 19.81 9.06 38.51
CA LEU A 63 18.71 8.17 38.13
C LEU A 63 19.24 7.42 36.92
N TYR A 64 19.47 6.12 37.10
CA TYR A 64 19.73 5.16 36.05
C TYR A 64 18.74 5.43 34.91
N ALA A 65 19.13 6.22 33.92
CA ALA A 65 18.75 5.91 32.55
C ALA A 65 19.55 4.63 32.27
N ALA A 66 18.94 3.47 32.58
CA ALA A 66 19.49 2.20 32.15
C ALA A 66 19.83 2.34 30.66
N PRO A 67 21.03 1.92 30.22
CA PRO A 67 21.35 1.96 28.80
C PRO A 67 20.21 1.25 28.07
N THR A 68 19.54 1.97 27.16
CA THR A 68 18.42 1.40 26.41
C THR A 68 18.94 0.15 25.72
N GLU A 69 18.33 -0.98 26.05
CA GLU A 69 18.71 -2.24 25.43
C GLU A 69 18.57 -2.10 23.91
N HIS A 70 19.56 -2.62 23.19
CA HIS A 70 19.57 -2.57 21.75
C HIS A 70 19.84 -3.94 21.15
N SER A 71 19.32 -4.13 19.94
CA SER A 71 19.61 -5.26 19.08
C SER A 71 20.24 -4.74 17.80
N VAL A 72 21.27 -5.42 17.32
CA VAL A 72 21.89 -5.12 16.02
C VAL A 72 21.45 -6.18 15.03
N SER A 73 20.98 -5.74 13.86
CA SER A 73 20.51 -6.65 12.84
C SER A 73 21.66 -7.48 12.22
N PRO A 74 21.37 -8.64 11.60
CA PRO A 74 22.40 -9.48 10.96
C PRO A 74 23.31 -8.75 9.97
N SER A 75 22.76 -7.83 9.16
CA SER A 75 23.55 -7.02 8.23
C SER A 75 24.33 -5.89 8.89
N ARG A 76 24.05 -5.62 10.17
CA ARG A 76 24.55 -4.51 10.99
C ARG A 76 24.14 -3.12 10.51
N GLN A 77 23.27 -3.03 9.51
CA GLN A 77 22.74 -1.74 9.06
C GLN A 77 21.74 -1.17 10.06
N PHE A 78 20.93 -2.01 10.71
CA PHE A 78 19.89 -1.56 11.61
C PHE A 78 20.31 -1.75 13.07
N ILE A 79 20.19 -0.67 13.85
CA ILE A 79 20.44 -0.67 15.29
C ILE A 79 19.15 -0.28 15.99
N ILE A 80 18.53 -1.22 16.69
CA ILE A 80 17.17 -1.07 17.21
C ILE A 80 17.22 -0.93 18.72
N TYR A 81 16.81 0.22 19.24
CA TYR A 81 16.68 0.52 20.65
C TYR A 81 15.23 0.31 21.09
N GLY A 82 15.03 -0.21 22.30
CA GLY A 82 13.69 -0.38 22.88
C GLY A 82 13.73 -1.28 24.10
N ALA A 83 12.67 -1.28 24.91
CA ALA A 83 12.63 -2.09 26.13
C ALA A 83 12.35 -3.58 25.87
N ASP A 84 11.55 -3.92 24.85
CA ASP A 84 11.09 -5.30 24.59
C ASP A 84 11.97 -6.02 23.56
N ALA A 85 12.66 -7.08 23.99
CA ALA A 85 13.52 -7.90 23.15
C ALA A 85 12.80 -8.61 21.98
N ALA A 86 11.57 -9.07 22.19
CA ALA A 86 10.80 -9.74 21.15
C ALA A 86 10.40 -8.74 20.05
N LEU A 87 9.99 -7.54 20.45
CA LEU A 87 9.66 -6.46 19.52
C LEU A 87 10.90 -5.98 18.75
N ARG A 88 12.05 -5.81 19.42
CA ARG A 88 13.33 -5.50 18.76
C ARG A 88 13.67 -6.56 17.71
N GLY A 89 13.49 -7.84 18.04
CA GLY A 89 13.68 -8.95 17.10
C GLY A 89 12.76 -8.87 15.88
N ALA A 90 11.46 -8.66 16.11
CA ALA A 90 10.47 -8.56 15.03
C ALA A 90 10.74 -7.38 14.08
N VAL A 91 11.10 -6.21 14.62
CA VAL A 91 11.46 -5.03 13.81
C VAL A 91 12.77 -5.27 13.04
N SER A 92 13.74 -5.97 13.65
CA SER A 92 14.97 -6.38 12.98
C SER A 92 14.69 -7.27 11.78
N ASP A 93 13.85 -8.28 11.98
CA ASP A 93 13.48 -9.22 10.92
C ASP A 93 12.72 -8.52 9.79
N LEU A 94 11.81 -7.59 10.12
CA LEU A 94 11.10 -6.79 9.13
C LEU A 94 12.08 -5.93 8.32
N ALA A 95 12.99 -5.20 8.97
CA ALA A 95 13.95 -4.34 8.32
C ALA A 95 14.89 -5.11 7.37
N GLU A 96 15.38 -6.28 7.79
CA GLU A 96 16.21 -7.13 6.94
C GLU A 96 15.43 -7.69 5.74
N ARG A 97 14.16 -8.09 5.92
CA ARG A 97 13.31 -8.56 4.82
C ARG A 97 13.02 -7.44 3.82
N THR A 98 12.59 -6.27 4.29
CA THR A 98 12.33 -5.10 3.43
C THR A 98 13.56 -4.75 2.61
N LYS A 99 14.75 -4.77 3.23
CA LYS A 99 16.01 -4.54 2.52
C LYS A 99 16.30 -5.64 1.51
N ALA A 100 16.21 -6.91 1.91
CA ALA A 100 16.52 -8.04 1.05
C ALA A 100 15.62 -8.05 -0.19
N ASP A 101 14.33 -7.81 -0.02
CA ASP A 101 13.35 -7.72 -1.11
C ASP A 101 13.67 -6.56 -2.06
N PHE A 102 14.02 -5.39 -1.50
CA PHE A 102 14.38 -4.22 -2.29
C PHE A 102 15.69 -4.43 -3.07
N LEU A 103 16.74 -4.96 -2.44
CA LEU A 103 18.00 -5.26 -3.11
C LEU A 103 17.85 -6.35 -4.18
N ALA A 104 16.97 -7.34 -3.94
CA ALA A 104 16.63 -8.36 -4.93
C ALA A 104 15.95 -7.74 -6.16
N LEU A 105 15.03 -6.81 -5.96
CA LEU A 105 14.39 -6.04 -7.05
C LEU A 105 15.44 -5.27 -7.86
N LEU A 106 16.39 -4.61 -7.20
CA LEU A 106 17.47 -3.86 -7.85
C LEU A 106 18.60 -4.74 -8.41
N ARG A 107 18.63 -6.03 -8.06
CA ARG A 107 19.74 -6.96 -8.33
C ARG A 107 21.10 -6.43 -7.82
N GLN A 108 21.07 -5.74 -6.68
CA GLN A 108 22.25 -5.18 -6.04
C GLN A 108 22.72 -6.06 -4.89
N ARG A 109 24.01 -5.96 -4.57
CA ARG A 109 24.56 -6.54 -3.35
C ARG A 109 24.33 -5.58 -2.19
N ASP A 110 24.34 -6.13 -0.99
CA ASP A 110 24.29 -5.31 0.21
C ASP A 110 25.63 -4.60 0.44
N ASN A 111 25.63 -3.28 0.33
CA ASN A 111 26.80 -2.41 0.39
C ASN A 111 26.47 -1.06 1.04
N TRP A 112 25.59 -1.08 2.04
CA TRP A 112 25.27 0.08 2.86
C TRP A 112 26.53 0.64 3.55
N THR A 113 26.54 1.95 3.80
CA THR A 113 27.65 2.63 4.52
C THR A 113 27.21 3.34 5.79
N VAL A 114 25.95 3.78 5.84
CA VAL A 114 25.38 4.51 6.98
C VAL A 114 24.38 3.62 7.72
N PRO A 115 24.52 3.42 9.05
CA PRO A 115 23.55 2.67 9.81
C PRO A 115 22.25 3.46 9.98
N ILE A 116 21.13 2.74 10.06
CA ILE A 116 19.80 3.26 10.36
C ILE A 116 19.48 2.90 11.81
N VAL A 117 19.37 3.92 12.66
CA VAL A 117 18.99 3.75 14.06
C VAL A 117 17.47 3.72 14.14
N VAL A 118 16.90 2.72 14.79
CA VAL A 118 15.45 2.62 15.02
C VAL A 118 15.19 2.72 16.52
N ASP A 119 14.42 3.70 16.96
CA ASP A 119 14.06 3.90 18.37
C ASP A 119 12.60 3.53 18.60
N LEU A 120 12.36 2.50 19.41
CA LEU A 120 11.03 2.00 19.75
C LEU A 120 10.56 2.67 21.04
N GLN A 121 9.67 3.64 20.90
CA GLN A 121 9.16 4.43 22.02
C GLN A 121 7.75 3.96 22.40
N PRO A 122 7.46 3.68 23.68
CA PRO A 122 6.10 3.37 24.11
C PRO A 122 5.21 4.60 23.96
N GLN A 123 3.95 4.40 23.55
CA GLN A 123 2.97 5.48 23.54
C GLN A 123 2.78 6.05 24.95
N GLN A 124 3.07 7.34 25.13
CA GLN A 124 2.95 8.02 26.42
C GLN A 124 1.60 8.72 26.53
N ALA A 125 0.81 8.36 27.55
CA ALA A 125 -0.55 8.86 27.75
C ALA A 125 -0.66 10.39 28.00
N ASN A 126 0.44 11.07 28.30
CA ASN A 126 0.47 12.47 28.74
C ASN A 126 1.25 13.41 27.81
N LEU A 127 1.70 12.94 26.64
CA LEU A 127 2.37 13.77 25.64
C LEU A 127 1.46 13.98 24.42
N PRO A 128 1.70 15.03 23.61
CA PRO A 128 1.02 15.18 22.33
C PRO A 128 1.12 13.89 21.51
N GLU A 129 0.06 13.54 20.77
CA GLU A 129 0.08 12.37 19.89
C GLU A 129 1.25 12.49 18.89
N LEU A 130 2.32 11.75 19.16
CA LEU A 130 3.43 11.60 18.23
C LEU A 130 2.97 10.72 17.06
N PRO A 131 3.44 10.99 15.83
CA PRO A 131 3.20 10.09 14.71
C PRO A 131 3.66 8.67 15.04
N SER A 132 2.92 7.67 14.55
CA SER A 132 3.22 6.26 14.79
C SER A 132 4.60 5.84 14.26
N ALA A 133 5.08 6.51 13.21
CA ALA A 133 6.44 6.38 12.70
C ALA A 133 6.93 7.77 12.24
N ASN A 134 8.16 8.12 12.59
CA ASN A 134 8.81 9.36 12.21
C ASN A 134 10.28 9.13 11.88
N LEU A 135 10.61 9.17 10.59
CA LEU A 135 11.99 9.12 10.16
C LEU A 135 12.60 10.53 10.19
N ARG A 136 13.60 10.70 11.04
CA ARG A 136 14.50 11.84 11.11
C ARG A 136 15.76 11.57 10.31
N PHE A 137 15.99 12.41 9.31
CA PHE A 137 17.25 12.46 8.58
C PHE A 137 18.01 13.72 9.00
N THR A 138 19.18 13.53 9.59
CA THR A 138 19.98 14.64 10.12
C THR A 138 21.44 14.47 9.75
N GLN A 139 22.13 15.58 9.56
CA GLN A 139 23.58 15.57 9.44
C GLN A 139 24.19 15.98 10.79
N THR A 140 25.15 15.19 11.24
CA THR A 140 25.97 15.51 12.42
C THR A 140 27.38 15.87 11.96
N GLY A 141 28.19 16.48 12.84
CA GLY A 141 29.61 16.72 12.57
C GLY A 141 30.42 15.45 12.29
N PHE A 142 29.84 14.27 12.53
CA PHE A 142 30.45 12.94 12.30
C PHE A 142 29.87 12.21 11.07
N GLY A 143 29.01 12.87 10.29
CA GLY A 143 28.39 12.30 9.09
C GLY A 143 26.86 12.21 9.17
N LEU A 144 26.29 11.52 8.18
CA LEU A 144 24.86 11.27 8.06
C LEU A 144 24.34 10.42 9.23
N LYS A 145 23.21 10.83 9.80
CA LYS A 145 22.48 10.07 10.82
C LYS A 145 21.04 9.86 10.35
N LEU A 146 20.70 8.60 10.08
CA LEU A 146 19.35 8.13 9.81
C LEU A 146 18.77 7.58 11.11
N GLN A 147 17.69 8.20 11.61
CA GLN A 147 17.01 7.77 12.82
C GLN A 147 15.50 7.64 12.56
N LEU A 148 14.94 6.46 12.82
CA LEU A 148 13.52 6.18 12.72
C LEU A 148 12.94 6.04 14.13
N ASP A 149 12.11 7.00 14.54
CA ASP A 149 11.38 6.94 15.80
C ASP A 149 10.03 6.24 15.55
N LEU A 150 9.79 5.09 16.19
CA LEU A 150 8.54 4.34 16.09
C LEU A 150 7.78 4.41 17.41
N THR A 151 6.55 4.90 17.36
CA THR A 151 5.66 4.92 18.53
C THR A 151 4.86 3.62 18.59
N ILE A 152 5.13 2.80 19.60
CA ILE A 152 4.48 1.51 19.80
C ILE A 152 3.12 1.72 20.47
N SER A 153 2.06 1.49 19.71
CA SER A 153 0.67 1.51 20.17
C SER A 153 0.03 0.12 19.98
N GLN A 154 -1.16 -0.09 20.55
CA GLN A 154 -1.88 -1.37 20.44
C GLN A 154 -2.27 -1.73 19.00
N ASN A 155 -2.38 -0.72 18.11
CA ASN A 155 -2.75 -0.88 16.69
C ASN A 155 -1.56 -0.51 15.79
N LEU A 156 -0.47 -1.25 15.92
CA LEU A 156 0.74 -1.02 15.14
C LEU A 156 0.49 -1.35 13.65
N ASP A 157 0.53 -0.34 12.78
CA ASP A 157 0.46 -0.55 11.33
C ASP A 157 1.83 -0.95 10.80
N VAL A 158 2.01 -2.26 10.61
CA VAL A 158 3.24 -2.85 10.06
C VAL A 158 3.57 -2.28 8.67
N SER A 159 2.55 -1.95 7.87
CA SER A 159 2.74 -1.40 6.52
C SER A 159 3.36 -0.02 6.55
N LEU A 160 3.01 0.79 7.55
CA LEU A 160 3.60 2.11 7.78
C LEU A 160 5.08 1.97 8.18
N ILE A 161 5.39 1.05 9.10
CA ILE A 161 6.77 0.81 9.54
C ILE A 161 7.63 0.36 8.37
N GLU A 162 7.14 -0.59 7.60
CA GLU A 162 7.82 -1.09 6.40
C GLU A 162 8.10 0.03 5.39
N ARG A 163 7.14 0.94 5.20
CA ARG A 163 7.28 2.10 4.33
C ARG A 163 8.35 3.08 4.82
N GLU A 164 8.40 3.38 6.11
CA GLU A 164 9.43 4.27 6.67
C GLU A 164 10.81 3.60 6.71
N LEU A 165 10.88 2.28 6.91
CA LEU A 165 12.13 1.51 6.78
C LEU A 165 12.66 1.58 5.34
N LEU A 166 11.80 1.36 4.34
CA LEU A 166 12.17 1.51 2.93
C LEU A 166 12.61 2.94 2.61
N ARG A 167 11.93 3.94 3.16
CA ARG A 167 12.32 5.35 3.03
C ARG A 167 13.71 5.62 3.60
N GLY A 168 14.03 5.07 4.77
CA GLY A 168 15.38 5.13 5.35
C GLY A 168 16.45 4.47 4.47
N ILE A 169 16.15 3.31 3.89
CA ILE A 169 17.06 2.62 2.96
C ILE A 169 17.27 3.44 1.68
N LEU A 170 16.21 4.02 1.12
CA LEU A 170 16.31 4.87 -0.07
C LEU A 170 17.14 6.13 0.20
N LEU A 171 16.92 6.80 1.33
CA LEU A 171 17.71 7.97 1.72
C LEU A 171 19.19 7.59 1.92
N GLU A 172 19.48 6.43 2.51
CA GLU A 172 20.85 5.91 2.57
C GLU A 172 21.45 5.77 1.17
N MET A 173 20.72 5.16 0.23
CA MET A 173 21.21 4.96 -1.13
C MET A 173 21.39 6.27 -1.91
N MET A 174 20.45 7.20 -1.79
CA MET A 174 20.50 8.53 -2.42
C MET A 174 21.74 9.32 -1.97
N TYR A 175 22.04 9.26 -0.68
CA TYR A 175 23.11 10.07 -0.07
C TYR A 175 24.41 9.29 0.17
N ARG A 176 24.48 8.01 -0.22
CA ARG A 176 25.60 7.10 0.10
C ARG A 176 26.97 7.63 -0.33
N GLN A 177 27.03 8.24 -1.51
CA GLN A 177 28.28 8.73 -2.10
C GLN A 177 28.58 10.19 -1.71
N GLN A 178 27.69 10.84 -0.95
CA GLN A 178 27.86 12.22 -0.55
C GLN A 178 28.67 12.31 0.74
N SER A 179 29.93 12.72 0.59
CA SER A 179 30.86 12.84 1.72
C SER A 179 30.66 14.10 2.55
N HIS A 180 30.10 15.17 1.96
CA HIS A 180 29.96 16.48 2.59
C HIS A 180 28.63 17.12 2.20
N ILE A 181 27.64 16.96 3.06
CA ILE A 181 26.41 17.73 2.98
C ILE A 181 26.60 19.01 3.82
N ALA A 182 25.98 20.13 3.46
CA ALA A 182 26.07 21.33 4.29
C ALA A 182 25.07 21.22 5.46
N ALA A 183 25.51 21.54 6.68
CA ALA A 183 24.60 21.61 7.82
C ALA A 183 23.48 22.63 7.54
N GLY A 184 22.21 22.22 7.71
CA GLY A 184 21.05 23.04 7.40
C GLY A 184 20.58 22.99 5.93
N SER A 185 21.19 22.14 5.09
CA SER A 185 20.66 21.84 3.76
C SER A 185 19.30 21.15 3.83
N VAL A 186 18.45 21.46 2.85
CA VAL A 186 17.15 20.80 2.67
C VAL A 186 17.40 19.50 1.92
N PHE A 187 16.96 18.39 2.49
CA PHE A 187 17.11 17.08 1.89
C PHE A 187 15.97 16.80 0.89
N VAL A 188 16.32 16.11 -0.19
CA VAL A 188 15.36 15.61 -1.17
C VAL A 188 14.80 14.30 -0.64
N GLU A 189 13.48 14.24 -0.54
CA GLU A 189 12.77 13.02 -0.14
C GLU A 189 12.61 12.08 -1.34
N PRO A 190 12.70 10.75 -1.13
CA PRO A 190 12.39 9.80 -2.19
C PRO A 190 10.93 9.97 -2.64
N PRO A 191 10.65 9.92 -3.95
CA PRO A 191 9.28 10.07 -4.45
C PRO A 191 8.32 9.01 -3.88
N HIS A 192 7.10 9.42 -3.50
CA HIS A 192 6.11 8.50 -2.93
C HIS A 192 5.75 7.34 -3.86
N TRP A 193 5.72 7.56 -5.17
CA TRP A 193 5.45 6.49 -6.13
C TRP A 193 6.52 5.39 -6.11
N LEU A 194 7.76 5.74 -5.77
CA LEU A 194 8.85 4.77 -5.68
C LEU A 194 8.67 3.91 -4.44
N LEU A 195 8.34 4.53 -3.30
CA LEU A 195 8.03 3.84 -2.05
C LEU A 195 6.87 2.85 -2.25
N ASP A 196 5.72 3.37 -2.68
CA ASP A 196 4.50 2.60 -2.78
C ASP A 196 4.60 1.51 -3.87
N GLY A 197 5.30 1.80 -4.98
CA GLY A 197 5.48 0.86 -6.08
C GLY A 197 6.45 -0.27 -5.76
N VAL A 198 7.56 0.01 -5.06
CA VAL A 198 8.51 -1.02 -4.60
C VAL A 198 7.85 -1.95 -3.59
N LEU A 199 7.12 -1.41 -2.60
CA LEU A 199 6.41 -2.22 -1.62
C LEU A 199 5.35 -3.13 -2.27
N ALA A 200 4.64 -2.62 -3.28
CA ALA A 200 3.66 -3.41 -4.03
C ALA A 200 4.27 -4.55 -4.86
N LEU A 201 5.54 -4.42 -5.28
CA LEU A 201 6.26 -5.46 -6.00
C LEU A 201 6.89 -6.52 -5.08
N GLY A 202 6.87 -6.32 -3.76
CA GLY A 202 7.39 -7.26 -2.78
C GLY A 202 6.87 -8.69 -2.97
N PRO A 203 7.69 -9.71 -2.64
CA PRO A 203 7.30 -11.11 -2.78
C PRO A 203 6.09 -11.43 -1.88
N GLY A 204 5.16 -12.23 -2.41
CA GLY A 204 3.97 -12.68 -1.67
C GLY A 204 2.90 -11.61 -1.44
N ARG A 205 3.04 -10.40 -2.00
CA ARG A 205 2.01 -9.35 -1.94
C ARG A 205 0.81 -9.72 -2.80
N ASP A 206 -0.39 -9.60 -2.21
CA ASP A 206 -1.62 -9.59 -2.99
C ASP A 206 -1.72 -8.27 -3.76
N ARG A 207 -2.01 -8.38 -5.05
CA ARG A 207 -2.12 -7.27 -5.99
C ARG A 207 -3.54 -7.09 -6.51
N GLY A 208 -4.48 -7.94 -6.09
CA GLY A 208 -5.88 -7.90 -6.53
C GLY A 208 -6.49 -6.50 -6.39
N ASP A 209 -6.40 -5.89 -5.21
CA ASP A 209 -6.95 -4.56 -4.95
C ASP A 209 -6.34 -3.47 -5.83
N LEU A 210 -5.02 -3.54 -6.09
CA LEU A 210 -4.34 -2.59 -6.97
C LEU A 210 -4.84 -2.72 -8.41
N MET A 211 -5.02 -3.96 -8.85
CA MET A 211 -5.49 -4.23 -10.20
C MET A 211 -6.96 -3.85 -10.37
N GLN A 212 -7.80 -4.11 -9.36
CA GLN A 212 -9.19 -3.65 -9.32
C GLN A 212 -9.26 -2.12 -9.41
N ALA A 213 -8.38 -1.40 -8.70
CA ALA A 213 -8.28 0.05 -8.81
C ALA A 213 -7.93 0.51 -10.24
N LEU A 214 -7.00 -0.18 -10.94
CA LEU A 214 -6.68 0.12 -12.34
C LEU A 214 -7.85 -0.16 -13.29
N VAL A 215 -8.64 -1.19 -13.03
CA VAL A 215 -9.82 -1.55 -13.84
C VAL A 215 -10.95 -0.55 -13.63
N ALA A 216 -11.20 -0.15 -12.38
CA ALA A 216 -12.23 0.82 -12.00
C ALA A 216 -11.93 2.24 -12.52
N ALA A 217 -10.67 2.54 -12.83
CA ALA A 217 -10.31 3.80 -13.46
C ALA A 217 -10.82 3.85 -14.92
N ASP A 218 -11.86 4.65 -15.15
CA ASP A 218 -12.50 4.83 -16.46
C ASP A 218 -11.52 5.37 -17.51
N LYS A 219 -10.71 6.37 -17.12
CA LYS A 219 -9.66 6.95 -17.96
C LYS A 219 -8.29 6.90 -17.26
N PRO A 220 -7.26 6.30 -17.90
CA PRO A 220 -5.91 6.30 -17.35
C PRO A 220 -5.36 7.72 -17.27
N LEU A 221 -4.81 8.07 -16.10
CA LEU A 221 -4.19 9.37 -15.85
C LEU A 221 -2.89 9.49 -16.67
N PRO A 222 -2.61 10.64 -17.34
CA PRO A 222 -1.36 10.85 -18.05
C PRO A 222 -0.14 10.73 -17.12
N LEU A 223 0.98 10.20 -17.63
CA LEU A 223 2.16 9.90 -16.81
C LEU A 223 2.69 11.15 -16.09
N GLU A 224 2.80 12.28 -16.80
CA GLU A 224 3.31 13.51 -16.21
C GLU A 224 2.39 14.05 -15.10
N LYS A 225 1.08 13.89 -15.26
CA LYS A 225 0.12 14.30 -14.24
C LYS A 225 0.23 13.39 -13.01
N PHE A 226 0.38 12.09 -13.21
CA PHE A 226 0.62 11.12 -12.14
C PHE A 226 1.88 11.46 -11.32
N LEU A 227 3.01 11.71 -11.99
CA LEU A 227 4.30 12.00 -11.32
C LEU A 227 4.26 13.26 -10.44
N ARG A 228 3.33 14.19 -10.69
CA ARG A 228 3.15 15.42 -9.93
C ARG A 228 2.06 15.33 -8.85
N GLN A 229 1.37 14.20 -8.72
CA GLN A 229 0.34 14.01 -7.70
C GLN A 229 0.95 13.99 -6.29
N ARG A 230 0.23 14.59 -5.34
CA ARG A 230 0.55 14.53 -3.91
C ARG A 230 -0.42 13.58 -3.21
N PRO A 231 0.01 12.35 -2.86
CA PRO A 231 -0.89 11.33 -2.33
C PRO A 231 -1.54 11.70 -0.99
N GLU A 232 -0.96 12.64 -0.24
CA GLU A 232 -1.51 13.16 1.02
C GLU A 232 -2.81 13.94 0.83
N LEU A 233 -3.02 14.49 -0.37
CA LEU A 233 -4.19 15.29 -0.73
C LEU A 233 -5.30 14.43 -1.38
N LEU A 234 -5.05 13.15 -1.59
CA LEU A 234 -6.00 12.24 -2.24
C LEU A 234 -6.92 11.58 -1.20
N ASP A 235 -8.16 11.33 -1.60
CA ASP A 235 -9.11 10.52 -0.84
C ASP A 235 -8.70 9.04 -0.82
N SER A 236 -9.48 8.18 -0.18
CA SER A 236 -9.17 6.74 -0.08
C SER A 236 -9.07 6.07 -1.46
N ALA A 237 -10.02 6.34 -2.36
CA ALA A 237 -10.04 5.77 -3.71
C ALA A 237 -8.87 6.30 -4.56
N GLY A 238 -8.59 7.60 -4.51
CA GLY A 238 -7.45 8.22 -5.17
C GLY A 238 -6.12 7.68 -4.67
N ARG A 239 -5.97 7.41 -3.37
CA ARG A 239 -4.75 6.77 -2.81
C ARG A 239 -4.60 5.32 -3.28
N ALA A 240 -5.69 4.56 -3.37
CA ALA A 240 -5.65 3.20 -3.91
C ALA A 240 -5.20 3.20 -5.38
N LEU A 241 -5.77 4.11 -6.19
CA LEU A 241 -5.38 4.27 -7.59
C LEU A 241 -3.93 4.77 -7.75
N TYR A 242 -3.49 5.70 -6.90
CA TYR A 242 -2.10 6.17 -6.87
C TYR A 242 -1.12 5.03 -6.59
N ARG A 243 -1.40 4.16 -5.62
CA ARG A 243 -0.59 2.96 -5.33
C ARG A 243 -0.54 2.02 -6.52
N ALA A 244 -1.67 1.84 -7.21
CA ALA A 244 -1.73 0.99 -8.39
C ALA A 244 -0.91 1.54 -9.57
N TYR A 245 -0.95 2.86 -9.79
CA TYR A 245 -0.08 3.52 -10.77
C TYR A 245 1.40 3.48 -10.37
N SER A 246 1.70 3.61 -9.08
CA SER A 246 3.05 3.48 -8.53
C SER A 246 3.64 2.09 -8.81
N PHE A 247 2.85 1.05 -8.55
CA PHE A 247 3.17 -0.33 -8.92
C PHE A 247 3.43 -0.47 -10.43
N ALA A 248 2.52 0.03 -11.26
CA ALA A 248 2.65 -0.06 -12.71
C ALA A 248 3.92 0.64 -13.23
N LEU A 249 4.25 1.81 -12.67
CA LEU A 249 5.45 2.55 -13.04
C LEU A 249 6.72 1.78 -12.65
N VAL A 250 6.86 1.35 -11.39
CA VAL A 250 8.07 0.62 -10.96
C VAL A 250 8.23 -0.68 -11.75
N GLN A 251 7.13 -1.38 -12.06
CA GLN A 251 7.17 -2.57 -12.90
C GLN A 251 7.65 -2.23 -14.32
N MET A 252 7.10 -1.19 -14.95
CA MET A 252 7.53 -0.74 -16.28
C MET A 252 9.02 -0.40 -16.33
N LEU A 253 9.54 0.28 -15.30
CA LEU A 253 10.95 0.65 -15.20
C LEU A 253 11.86 -0.56 -14.97
N SER A 254 11.35 -1.60 -14.30
CA SER A 254 12.09 -2.82 -13.96
C SER A 254 12.11 -3.85 -15.09
N ASP A 255 11.06 -3.92 -15.91
CA ASP A 255 10.89 -4.92 -16.98
C ASP A 255 11.85 -4.70 -18.18
N GLY A 256 12.44 -3.51 -18.30
CA GLY A 256 13.35 -3.15 -19.39
C GLY A 256 14.71 -3.87 -19.35
N ARG A 257 15.46 -3.80 -20.46
CA ARG A 257 16.86 -4.27 -20.49
C ARG A 257 17.69 -3.48 -19.49
N ASP A 258 18.26 -4.19 -18.52
CA ASP A 258 19.00 -3.60 -17.39
C ASP A 258 18.15 -2.63 -16.55
N GLY A 259 16.83 -2.85 -16.47
CA GLY A 259 15.90 -2.06 -15.65
C GLY A 259 16.34 -1.94 -14.18
N PRO A 260 16.67 -3.05 -13.49
CA PRO A 260 17.13 -3.02 -12.10
C PRO A 260 18.38 -2.17 -11.87
N GLY A 261 19.38 -2.28 -12.76
CA GLY A 261 20.61 -1.48 -12.70
C GLY A 261 20.36 0.01 -12.94
N ARG A 262 19.47 0.33 -13.90
CA ARG A 262 19.05 1.72 -14.17
C ARG A 262 18.26 2.32 -13.02
N LEU A 263 17.39 1.55 -12.38
CA LEU A 263 16.64 1.99 -11.21
C LEU A 263 17.57 2.28 -10.03
N ALA A 264 18.56 1.41 -9.78
CA ALA A 264 19.57 1.66 -8.76
C ALA A 264 20.38 2.95 -9.05
N LYS A 265 20.75 3.19 -10.31
CA LYS A 265 21.45 4.42 -10.70
C LYS A 265 20.58 5.66 -10.55
N TYR A 266 19.32 5.59 -10.99
CA TYR A 266 18.35 6.67 -10.81
C TYR A 266 18.20 7.04 -9.33
N ILE A 267 18.09 6.06 -8.44
CA ILE A 267 18.00 6.29 -6.98
C ILE A 267 19.25 7.02 -6.46
N GLY A 268 20.45 6.63 -6.90
CA GLY A 268 21.69 7.31 -6.50
C GLY A 268 21.77 8.76 -6.97
N ASP A 269 21.16 9.08 -8.11
CA ASP A 269 21.19 10.42 -8.72
C ASP A 269 19.98 11.29 -8.29
N LEU A 270 19.04 10.76 -7.48
CA LEU A 270 17.83 11.47 -7.02
C LEU A 270 18.13 12.69 -6.14
N SER A 271 19.23 12.68 -5.39
CA SER A 271 19.63 13.80 -4.53
C SER A 271 19.91 15.08 -5.32
N ASP A 272 20.34 14.93 -6.57
CA ASP A 272 20.78 16.00 -7.46
C ASP A 272 19.79 16.23 -8.60
N ALA A 273 18.62 15.59 -8.53
CA ALA A 273 17.61 15.59 -9.56
C ALA A 273 16.94 16.97 -9.69
N SER A 274 16.56 17.33 -10.93
CA SER A 274 15.82 18.56 -11.20
C SER A 274 14.38 18.50 -10.68
N ASP A 275 13.70 19.64 -10.59
CA ASP A 275 12.27 19.73 -10.24
C ASP A 275 11.32 19.19 -11.34
N GLU A 276 11.84 18.54 -12.39
CA GLU A 276 11.09 17.94 -13.49
C GLU A 276 11.16 16.40 -13.47
N PRO A 277 10.20 15.71 -12.80
CA PRO A 277 10.27 14.26 -12.59
C PRO A 277 10.37 13.43 -13.88
N LEU A 278 9.63 13.83 -14.92
CA LEU A 278 9.63 13.12 -16.19
C LEU A 278 10.95 13.29 -16.95
N ALA A 279 11.57 14.47 -16.88
CA ALA A 279 12.88 14.71 -17.49
C ALA A 279 13.95 13.85 -16.82
N ASN A 280 13.95 13.79 -15.48
CA ASN A 280 14.85 12.93 -14.72
C ASN A 280 14.65 11.46 -15.12
N LEU A 281 13.41 10.95 -15.17
CA LEU A 281 13.16 9.56 -15.59
C LEU A 281 13.63 9.29 -17.03
N ARG A 282 13.41 10.21 -17.96
CA ARG A 282 13.88 10.06 -19.36
C ARG A 282 15.40 9.95 -19.47
N ALA A 283 16.16 10.62 -18.59
CA ALA A 283 17.62 10.54 -18.60
C ALA A 283 18.13 9.12 -18.28
N HIS A 284 17.40 8.35 -17.49
CA HIS A 284 17.82 7.01 -17.04
C HIS A 284 17.19 5.86 -17.84
N PHE A 285 15.96 6.04 -18.31
CA PHE A 285 15.13 4.96 -18.82
C PHE A 285 14.81 5.13 -20.32
N PRO A 286 15.42 4.30 -21.21
CA PRO A 286 15.20 4.37 -22.65
C PRO A 286 13.74 4.19 -23.08
N VAL A 287 12.95 3.43 -22.29
CA VAL A 287 11.52 3.19 -22.54
C VAL A 287 10.70 4.49 -22.53
N LEU A 288 11.20 5.55 -21.90
CA LEU A 288 10.51 6.84 -21.79
C LEU A 288 11.02 7.91 -22.79
N VAL A 289 12.11 7.64 -23.52
CA VAL A 289 12.76 8.65 -24.37
C VAL A 289 11.95 8.96 -25.63
N SER A 290 11.39 7.93 -26.27
CA SER A 290 10.67 8.09 -27.54
C SER A 290 9.22 8.56 -27.34
N ASP A 291 8.42 7.75 -26.66
CA ASP A 291 7.02 8.05 -26.37
C ASP A 291 6.65 7.49 -25.00
N ALA A 292 6.96 8.28 -23.97
CA ALA A 292 6.70 7.93 -22.57
C ALA A 292 5.21 7.66 -22.33
N GLU A 293 4.33 8.48 -22.92
CA GLU A 293 2.89 8.35 -22.71
C GLU A 293 2.36 7.08 -23.36
N ARG A 294 2.76 6.75 -24.59
CA ARG A 294 2.38 5.48 -25.21
C ARG A 294 2.87 4.28 -24.42
N SER A 295 4.10 4.33 -23.90
CA SER A 295 4.67 3.24 -23.09
C SER A 295 3.94 3.06 -21.76
N TRP A 296 3.56 4.18 -21.13
CA TRP A 296 2.72 4.23 -19.94
C TRP A 296 1.35 3.60 -20.20
N GLN A 297 0.63 4.07 -21.22
CA GLN A 297 -0.70 3.55 -21.58
C GLN A 297 -0.65 2.05 -21.91
N SER A 298 0.33 1.61 -22.69
CA SER A 298 0.52 0.19 -23.01
C SER A 298 0.77 -0.68 -21.78
N THR A 299 1.48 -0.15 -20.77
CA THR A 299 1.69 -0.86 -19.50
C THR A 299 0.38 -0.98 -18.73
N LEU A 300 -0.38 0.10 -18.61
CA LEU A 300 -1.67 0.07 -17.92
C LEU A 300 -2.66 -0.89 -18.59
N ASP A 301 -2.76 -0.86 -19.92
CA ASP A 301 -3.63 -1.77 -20.66
C ASP A 301 -3.22 -3.24 -20.45
N ARG A 302 -1.92 -3.52 -20.46
CA ARG A 302 -1.41 -4.88 -20.19
C ARG A 302 -1.79 -5.35 -18.79
N LEU A 303 -1.66 -4.49 -17.77
CA LEU A 303 -1.98 -4.83 -16.38
C LEU A 303 -3.48 -5.02 -16.16
N ARG A 304 -4.32 -4.16 -16.74
CA ARG A 304 -5.78 -4.32 -16.72
C ARG A 304 -6.21 -5.64 -17.35
N ASN A 305 -5.60 -5.99 -18.48
CA ASN A 305 -5.87 -7.26 -19.18
C ASN A 305 -5.30 -8.49 -18.46
N PHE A 306 -4.27 -8.31 -17.62
CA PHE A 306 -3.66 -9.39 -16.85
C PHE A 306 -4.60 -9.93 -15.76
N GLN A 307 -5.50 -9.12 -15.20
CA GLN A 307 -6.46 -9.56 -14.19
C GLN A 307 -7.76 -10.13 -14.72
N ILE A 308 -8.17 -9.75 -15.93
CA ILE A 308 -9.12 -10.56 -16.70
C ILE A 308 -8.58 -12.00 -16.88
N SER A 309 -7.25 -12.19 -16.74
CA SER A 309 -6.57 -13.49 -16.85
C SER A 309 -6.21 -14.14 -15.50
N GLN A 310 -6.43 -13.50 -14.35
CA GLN A 310 -6.11 -14.05 -13.02
C GLN A 310 -7.41 -14.39 -12.26
N LEU A 311 -7.80 -15.66 -12.36
CA LEU A 311 -8.92 -16.30 -11.66
C LEU A 311 -10.28 -15.69 -11.95
N LEU A 312 -10.99 -16.31 -12.88
CA LEU A 312 -12.41 -16.07 -13.05
C LEU A 312 -13.16 -16.37 -11.74
N THR A 313 -14.19 -15.58 -11.44
CA THR A 313 -15.17 -15.91 -10.40
C THR A 313 -15.81 -17.27 -10.68
N PHE A 314 -16.55 -17.85 -9.72
CA PHE A 314 -17.23 -19.12 -9.96
C PHE A 314 -18.20 -19.02 -11.15
N ALA A 315 -19.04 -17.99 -11.19
CA ALA A 315 -20.02 -17.75 -12.26
C ALA A 315 -19.35 -17.54 -13.63
N GLU A 316 -18.25 -16.80 -13.70
CA GLU A 316 -17.49 -16.60 -14.94
C GLU A 316 -16.78 -17.88 -15.38
N SER A 317 -16.25 -18.67 -14.43
CA SER A 317 -15.63 -19.96 -14.69
C SER A 317 -16.64 -20.96 -15.25
N GLU A 318 -17.87 -20.99 -14.72
CA GLU A 318 -18.96 -21.81 -15.25
C GLU A 318 -19.33 -21.42 -16.67
N ARG A 319 -19.60 -20.12 -16.92
CA ARG A 319 -19.94 -19.63 -18.26
C ARG A 319 -18.85 -19.98 -19.27
N ARG A 320 -17.59 -19.79 -18.90
CA ARG A 320 -16.46 -20.09 -19.76
C ARG A 320 -16.27 -21.59 -20.00
N LEU A 321 -16.52 -22.42 -19.00
CA LEU A 321 -16.52 -23.87 -19.15
C LEU A 321 -17.63 -24.31 -20.11
N ASP A 322 -18.85 -23.78 -19.96
CA ASP A 322 -19.97 -24.07 -20.85
C ASP A 322 -19.70 -23.65 -22.30
N GLU A 323 -19.06 -22.49 -22.51
CA GLU A 323 -18.60 -22.07 -23.84
C GLU A 323 -17.60 -23.05 -24.46
N LEU A 324 -16.62 -23.51 -23.68
CA LEU A 324 -15.61 -24.47 -24.14
C LEU A 324 -16.22 -25.85 -24.44
N LEU A 325 -17.17 -26.31 -23.62
CA LEU A 325 -17.83 -27.60 -23.81
C LEU A 325 -18.79 -27.63 -25.00
N ARG A 326 -19.22 -26.47 -25.51
CA ARG A 326 -19.95 -26.33 -26.77
C ARG A 326 -18.99 -26.49 -27.96
N VAL A 327 -18.61 -27.74 -28.26
CA VAL A 327 -17.69 -28.05 -29.37
C VAL A 327 -18.32 -27.64 -30.70
N LYS A 328 -17.80 -26.56 -31.28
CA LYS A 328 -18.10 -26.16 -32.66
C LYS A 328 -17.27 -27.00 -33.62
N ILE A 329 -17.88 -27.96 -34.30
CA ILE A 329 -17.20 -28.73 -35.36
C ILE A 329 -17.51 -28.10 -36.71
N SER A 330 -16.51 -27.48 -37.32
CA SER A 330 -16.58 -27.07 -38.73
C SER A 330 -16.38 -28.29 -39.62
N GLN A 331 -17.42 -28.71 -40.33
CA GLN A 331 -17.32 -29.71 -41.40
C GLN A 331 -17.26 -28.97 -42.73
N THR A 332 -16.34 -29.39 -43.62
CA THR A 332 -16.00 -28.69 -44.87
C THR A 332 -17.16 -28.54 -45.86
N ASN A 333 -18.34 -29.12 -45.61
CA ASN A 333 -19.51 -29.08 -46.50
C ASN A 333 -20.88 -28.95 -45.77
N ASN A 334 -20.94 -28.56 -44.49
CA ASN A 334 -22.21 -28.38 -43.77
C ASN A 334 -22.12 -27.33 -42.65
N PRO A 335 -23.25 -26.72 -42.22
CA PRO A 335 -23.25 -25.73 -41.15
C PRO A 335 -22.69 -26.31 -39.85
N THR A 336 -22.06 -25.45 -39.05
CA THR A 336 -21.34 -25.79 -37.81
C THR A 336 -22.25 -26.55 -36.85
N LYS A 337 -22.01 -27.84 -36.65
CA LYS A 337 -22.80 -28.66 -35.71
C LYS A 337 -22.23 -28.50 -34.31
N ILE A 338 -23.04 -28.02 -33.38
CA ILE A 338 -22.76 -28.06 -31.95
C ILE A 338 -23.06 -29.49 -31.49
N ALA A 339 -22.05 -30.22 -31.03
CA ALA A 339 -22.22 -31.58 -30.52
C ALA A 339 -21.76 -31.64 -29.07
N ALA A 340 -22.60 -32.22 -28.21
CA ALA A 340 -22.29 -32.41 -26.80
C ALA A 340 -21.28 -33.56 -26.60
N LEU A 341 -20.55 -33.53 -25.48
CA LEU A 341 -19.42 -34.44 -25.24
C LEU A 341 -19.82 -35.93 -25.17
N ASP A 342 -21.05 -36.17 -24.73
CA ASP A 342 -21.70 -37.47 -24.61
C ASP A 342 -21.98 -38.13 -25.97
N GLU A 343 -22.29 -37.36 -27.00
CA GLU A 343 -22.47 -37.87 -28.36
C GLU A 343 -21.21 -38.58 -28.89
N PHE A 344 -20.02 -38.04 -28.57
CA PHE A 344 -18.74 -38.62 -29.00
C PHE A 344 -18.39 -39.92 -28.26
N ALA A 345 -18.97 -40.15 -27.08
CA ALA A 345 -18.81 -41.38 -26.34
C ALA A 345 -19.62 -42.53 -26.97
N GLN A 346 -20.70 -42.23 -27.68
CA GLN A 346 -21.64 -43.21 -28.24
C GLN A 346 -21.29 -43.66 -29.66
N ARG A 347 -20.58 -42.84 -30.47
CA ARG A 347 -20.28 -43.14 -31.87
C ARG A 347 -18.80 -43.21 -32.21
N LYS A 348 -18.50 -43.73 -33.41
CA LYS A 348 -17.12 -43.70 -33.95
C LYS A 348 -16.78 -42.27 -34.39
N ILE A 349 -15.69 -41.75 -33.84
CA ILE A 349 -15.21 -40.37 -34.04
C ILE A 349 -14.38 -40.29 -35.33
N SER A 350 -14.72 -39.33 -36.20
CA SER A 350 -14.02 -39.02 -37.45
C SER A 350 -12.67 -38.33 -37.21
N PRO A 351 -11.76 -38.28 -38.22
CA PRO A 351 -10.47 -37.61 -38.07
C PRO A 351 -10.57 -36.11 -37.71
N GLY A 352 -11.53 -35.38 -38.31
CA GLY A 352 -11.76 -33.96 -38.00
C GLY A 352 -12.30 -33.74 -36.58
N GLU A 353 -13.19 -34.61 -36.11
CA GLU A 353 -13.68 -34.57 -34.71
C GLU A 353 -12.56 -34.91 -33.71
N LYS A 354 -11.62 -35.80 -34.05
CA LYS A 354 -10.44 -36.06 -33.19
C LYS A 354 -9.54 -34.82 -33.07
N MET A 355 -9.37 -34.06 -34.15
CA MET A 355 -8.61 -32.80 -34.10
C MET A 355 -9.33 -31.76 -33.23
N ALA A 356 -10.64 -31.62 -33.37
CA ALA A 356 -11.45 -30.73 -32.54
C ALA A 356 -11.38 -31.11 -31.05
N LEU A 357 -11.49 -32.40 -30.71
CA LEU A 357 -11.34 -32.88 -29.32
C LEU A 357 -9.92 -32.69 -28.77
N SER A 358 -8.90 -32.82 -29.61
CA SER A 358 -7.51 -32.54 -29.21
C SER A 358 -7.28 -31.05 -28.96
N GLN A 359 -7.90 -30.18 -29.75
CA GLN A 359 -7.87 -28.73 -29.54
C GLN A 359 -8.61 -28.37 -28.26
N LEU A 360 -9.83 -28.87 -28.06
CA LEU A 360 -10.58 -28.67 -26.82
C LEU A 360 -9.79 -29.14 -25.59
N SER A 361 -9.12 -30.29 -25.66
CA SER A 361 -8.28 -30.75 -24.54
C SER A 361 -7.13 -29.79 -24.24
N ARG A 362 -6.57 -29.09 -25.24
CA ARG A 362 -5.53 -28.08 -25.01
C ARG A 362 -6.13 -26.81 -24.42
N ASP A 363 -7.28 -26.38 -24.93
CA ASP A 363 -7.96 -25.18 -24.44
C ASP A 363 -8.41 -25.34 -22.98
N LEU A 364 -8.95 -26.51 -22.62
CA LEU A 364 -9.27 -26.85 -21.23
C LEU A 364 -8.03 -26.90 -20.34
N LEU A 365 -6.88 -27.37 -20.85
CA LEU A 365 -5.64 -27.41 -20.09
C LEU A 365 -5.13 -25.99 -19.75
N VAL A 366 -5.22 -25.06 -20.70
CA VAL A 366 -4.91 -23.64 -20.48
C VAL A 366 -5.90 -23.03 -19.49
N PHE A 367 -7.19 -23.33 -19.66
CA PHE A 367 -8.26 -22.81 -18.82
C PHE A 367 -8.12 -23.19 -17.33
N VAL A 368 -7.57 -24.37 -17.00
CA VAL A 368 -7.31 -24.79 -15.60
C VAL A 368 -6.48 -23.77 -14.81
N ALA A 369 -5.57 -23.03 -15.46
CA ALA A 369 -4.76 -22.01 -14.79
C ALA A 369 -5.59 -20.78 -14.39
N GLN A 370 -6.66 -20.49 -15.13
CA GLN A 370 -7.52 -19.31 -15.00
C GLN A 370 -8.85 -19.60 -14.30
N ALA A 371 -9.26 -20.86 -14.20
CA ALA A 371 -10.51 -21.25 -13.56
C ALA A 371 -10.49 -21.05 -12.04
N ASN A 372 -11.66 -20.75 -11.48
CA ASN A 372 -11.89 -20.71 -10.03
C ASN A 372 -11.34 -21.97 -9.35
N PRO A 373 -10.61 -21.85 -8.22
CA PRO A 373 -9.96 -22.97 -7.55
C PRO A 373 -10.86 -24.18 -7.30
N VAL A 374 -12.14 -23.95 -6.97
CA VAL A 374 -13.10 -25.02 -6.65
C VAL A 374 -13.58 -25.76 -7.90
N LEU A 375 -13.60 -25.09 -9.06
CA LEU A 375 -13.99 -25.70 -10.34
C LEU A 375 -12.83 -26.45 -11.02
N ARG A 376 -11.56 -26.15 -10.66
CA ARG A 376 -10.37 -26.76 -11.28
C ARG A 376 -10.39 -28.30 -11.36
N PRO A 377 -10.81 -29.06 -10.32
CA PRO A 377 -10.88 -30.52 -10.40
C PRO A 377 -11.87 -30.99 -11.48
N ILE A 378 -13.01 -30.32 -11.62
CA ILE A 378 -14.04 -30.63 -12.62
C ILE A 378 -13.52 -30.34 -14.03
N VAL A 379 -12.89 -29.18 -14.24
CA VAL A 379 -12.27 -28.82 -15.52
C VAL A 379 -11.19 -29.83 -15.93
N ARG A 380 -10.35 -30.27 -14.97
CA ARG A 380 -9.33 -31.30 -15.22
C ARG A 380 -9.94 -32.65 -15.64
N GLU A 381 -11.06 -33.05 -15.04
CA GLU A 381 -11.76 -34.27 -15.44
C GLU A 381 -12.35 -34.16 -16.86
N TYR A 382 -12.95 -33.03 -17.23
CA TYR A 382 -13.36 -32.78 -18.62
C TYR A 382 -12.17 -32.82 -19.59
N GLN A 383 -11.03 -32.24 -19.22
CA GLN A 383 -9.80 -32.31 -20.01
C GLN A 383 -9.31 -33.75 -20.21
N GLN A 384 -9.34 -34.59 -19.18
CA GLN A 384 -8.95 -35.99 -19.30
C GLN A 384 -9.92 -36.79 -20.17
N ILE A 385 -11.22 -36.56 -20.03
CA ILE A 385 -12.25 -37.23 -20.84
C ILE A 385 -12.09 -36.85 -22.31
N THR A 386 -11.92 -35.57 -22.63
CA THR A 386 -11.68 -35.08 -24.00
C THR A 386 -10.41 -35.67 -24.60
N ALA A 387 -9.31 -35.74 -23.84
CA ALA A 387 -8.07 -36.38 -24.28
C ALA A 387 -8.23 -37.88 -24.57
N LEU A 388 -9.02 -38.60 -23.76
CA LEU A 388 -9.32 -40.03 -23.99
C LEU A 388 -10.18 -40.24 -25.23
N LEU A 389 -11.20 -39.39 -25.44
CA LEU A 389 -12.05 -39.41 -26.62
C LEU A 389 -11.26 -39.10 -27.89
N ALA A 390 -10.36 -38.12 -27.86
CA ALA A 390 -9.46 -37.79 -28.98
C ALA A 390 -8.57 -38.99 -29.38
N ARG A 391 -8.12 -39.78 -28.38
CA ARG A 391 -7.37 -41.03 -28.58
C ARG A 391 -8.24 -42.23 -28.99
N GLY A 392 -9.56 -42.04 -29.11
CA GLY A 392 -10.52 -43.08 -29.49
C GLY A 392 -10.89 -44.07 -28.37
N LYS A 393 -10.48 -43.80 -27.12
CA LYS A 393 -10.86 -44.62 -25.97
C LYS A 393 -12.26 -44.19 -25.52
N ARG A 394 -13.21 -45.14 -25.41
CA ARG A 394 -14.62 -44.85 -25.06
C ARG A 394 -15.14 -45.61 -23.84
N ARG A 395 -14.39 -46.61 -23.37
CA ARG A 395 -14.83 -47.49 -22.27
C ARG A 395 -15.07 -46.67 -21.01
N ALA A 396 -16.25 -46.83 -20.42
CA ALA A 396 -16.70 -46.15 -19.19
C ALA A 396 -16.76 -44.62 -19.24
N ILE A 397 -16.63 -43.99 -20.42
CA ILE A 397 -16.69 -42.52 -20.52
C ILE A 397 -18.09 -41.98 -20.23
N ALA A 398 -19.14 -42.62 -20.74
CA ALA A 398 -20.52 -42.21 -20.46
C ALA A 398 -20.84 -42.18 -18.96
N LYS A 399 -20.38 -43.19 -18.20
CA LYS A 399 -20.53 -43.26 -16.75
C LYS A 399 -19.70 -42.19 -16.01
N ARG A 400 -18.50 -41.86 -16.52
CA ARG A 400 -17.67 -40.78 -15.95
C ARG A 400 -18.31 -39.42 -16.19
N LEU A 401 -18.82 -39.17 -17.41
CA LEU A 401 -19.52 -37.93 -17.76
C LEU A 401 -20.78 -37.71 -16.92
N SER A 402 -21.60 -38.75 -16.73
CA SER A 402 -22.81 -38.61 -15.91
C SER A 402 -22.50 -38.30 -14.44
N ARG A 403 -21.50 -38.96 -13.86
CA ARG A 403 -21.03 -38.66 -12.50
C ARG A 403 -20.48 -37.23 -12.39
N LEU A 404 -19.70 -36.81 -13.38
CA LEU A 404 -19.10 -35.48 -13.41
C LEU A 404 -20.18 -34.39 -13.52
N ASP A 405 -21.20 -34.60 -14.35
CA ASP A 405 -22.34 -33.69 -14.50
C ASP A 405 -23.13 -33.52 -13.19
N VAL A 406 -23.39 -34.62 -12.47
CA VAL A 406 -24.02 -34.55 -11.13
C VAL A 406 -23.16 -33.74 -10.16
N THR A 407 -21.85 -33.99 -10.14
CA THR A 407 -20.92 -33.30 -9.23
C THR A 407 -20.84 -31.81 -9.58
N HIS A 408 -20.81 -31.48 -10.87
CA HIS A 408 -20.79 -30.11 -11.37
C HIS A 408 -22.05 -29.34 -10.95
N LYS A 409 -23.23 -29.92 -11.17
CA LYS A 409 -24.51 -29.31 -10.78
C LYS A 409 -24.66 -29.11 -9.27
N GLN A 410 -24.19 -30.07 -8.48
CA GLN A 410 -24.19 -29.94 -7.02
C GLN A 410 -23.30 -28.79 -6.56
N LEU A 411 -22.11 -28.66 -7.14
CA LEU A 411 -21.21 -27.56 -6.82
C LEU A 411 -21.80 -26.21 -7.24
N ALA A 412 -22.41 -26.13 -8.42
CA ALA A 412 -23.05 -24.92 -8.92
C ALA A 412 -24.20 -24.47 -8.02
N ALA A 413 -25.06 -25.40 -7.60
CA ALA A 413 -26.14 -25.12 -6.66
C ALA A 413 -25.59 -24.59 -5.32
N GLN A 414 -24.57 -25.24 -4.75
CA GLN A 414 -23.96 -24.78 -3.49
C GLN A 414 -23.36 -23.37 -3.60
N MET A 415 -22.70 -23.05 -4.71
CA MET A 415 -22.13 -21.72 -4.91
C MET A 415 -23.21 -20.66 -5.09
N SER A 416 -24.30 -20.99 -5.79
CA SER A 416 -25.48 -20.13 -5.89
C SER A 416 -26.11 -19.87 -4.53
N ASP A 417 -26.28 -20.91 -3.70
CA ASP A 417 -26.84 -20.78 -2.35
C ASP A 417 -25.96 -19.88 -1.46
N ILE A 418 -24.63 -19.96 -1.61
CA ILE A 418 -23.68 -19.09 -0.91
C ILE A 418 -23.85 -17.64 -1.37
N ASP A 419 -23.88 -17.40 -2.68
CA ASP A 419 -24.06 -16.06 -3.24
C ASP A 419 -25.41 -15.45 -2.80
N ASP A 420 -26.49 -16.24 -2.83
CA ASP A 420 -27.82 -15.82 -2.39
C ASP A 420 -27.86 -15.51 -0.89
N TYR A 421 -27.19 -16.33 -0.06
CA TYR A 421 -27.05 -16.06 1.36
C TYR A 421 -26.27 -14.77 1.62
N MET A 422 -25.15 -14.56 0.91
CA MET A 422 -24.35 -13.34 1.02
C MET A 422 -25.17 -12.11 0.62
N ASN A 423 -25.91 -12.18 -0.49
CA ASN A 423 -26.81 -11.12 -0.92
C ASN A 423 -27.91 -10.82 0.12
N TRP A 424 -28.54 -11.85 0.67
CA TRP A 424 -29.54 -11.69 1.72
C TRP A 424 -28.94 -11.07 2.99
N PHE A 425 -27.74 -11.52 3.40
CA PHE A 425 -27.04 -11.00 4.57
C PHE A 425 -26.66 -9.53 4.38
N GLU A 426 -26.13 -9.16 3.21
CA GLU A 426 -25.86 -7.76 2.85
C GLU A 426 -27.14 -6.91 2.88
N ALA A 427 -28.26 -7.44 2.37
CA ALA A 427 -29.52 -6.72 2.30
C ALA A 427 -30.23 -6.55 3.65
N THR A 428 -30.05 -7.50 4.58
CA THR A 428 -30.88 -7.57 5.79
C THR A 428 -30.12 -7.42 7.11
N GLN A 429 -28.84 -7.78 7.17
CA GLN A 429 -28.08 -7.87 8.43
C GLN A 429 -26.89 -6.90 8.48
N MET A 430 -26.45 -6.32 7.36
CA MET A 430 -25.38 -5.32 7.37
C MET A 430 -25.89 -3.94 7.81
N ASN A 431 -25.34 -3.43 8.91
CA ASN A 431 -25.60 -2.06 9.40
C ASN A 431 -25.05 -0.95 8.48
N LYS A 432 -24.17 -1.30 7.52
CA LYS A 432 -23.68 -0.43 6.45
C LYS A 432 -23.66 -1.24 5.16
N GLY A 433 -24.49 -0.88 4.18
CA GLY A 433 -24.53 -1.57 2.88
C GLY A 433 -23.19 -1.49 2.14
N SER A 434 -22.96 -2.42 1.21
CA SER A 434 -21.69 -2.62 0.47
C SER A 434 -21.23 -1.44 -0.41
N GLY A 435 -21.93 -0.30 -0.40
CA GLY A 435 -21.55 0.92 -1.09
C GLY A 435 -21.76 0.88 -2.62
N TYR A 436 -21.96 -0.29 -3.22
CA TYR A 436 -22.15 -0.50 -4.66
C TYR A 436 -23.33 0.28 -5.27
N PHE A 437 -24.43 0.43 -4.54
CA PHE A 437 -25.61 1.18 -4.98
C PHE A 437 -25.62 2.64 -4.51
N SER A 438 -24.59 3.07 -3.79
CA SER A 438 -24.54 4.42 -3.22
C SER A 438 -24.58 5.50 -4.30
N ASP A 439 -23.99 5.24 -5.47
CA ASP A 439 -24.02 6.17 -6.61
C ASP A 439 -25.35 6.15 -7.37
N TYR A 440 -26.03 4.99 -7.47
CA TYR A 440 -27.39 4.94 -8.00
C TYR A 440 -28.37 5.66 -7.07
N LEU A 441 -28.27 5.45 -5.75
CA LEU A 441 -29.09 6.16 -4.76
C LEU A 441 -28.78 7.66 -4.71
N LYS A 442 -27.51 8.06 -4.87
CA LYS A 442 -27.16 9.48 -5.07
C LYS A 442 -27.75 10.03 -6.36
N ALA A 443 -27.70 9.29 -7.46
CA ALA A 443 -28.27 9.71 -8.73
C ALA A 443 -29.80 9.83 -8.67
N VAL A 444 -30.49 8.91 -7.98
CA VAL A 444 -31.94 8.97 -7.72
C VAL A 444 -32.28 10.16 -6.81
N ASN A 445 -31.52 10.37 -5.73
CA ASN A 445 -31.68 11.54 -4.87
C ASN A 445 -31.37 12.86 -5.60
N GLN A 446 -30.43 12.84 -6.55
CA GLN A 446 -30.10 13.99 -7.40
C GLN A 446 -31.13 14.24 -8.50
N SER A 447 -31.89 13.23 -8.91
CA SER A 447 -33.01 13.37 -9.86
C SER A 447 -34.34 13.66 -9.17
N GLN A 448 -34.46 13.41 -7.86
CA GLN A 448 -35.53 13.90 -6.99
C GLN A 448 -35.32 15.34 -6.50
N LEU A 449 -34.09 15.88 -6.58
CA LEU A 449 -33.88 17.32 -6.49
C LEU A 449 -34.50 17.94 -7.74
N ALA A 450 -35.56 18.74 -7.52
CA ALA A 450 -36.22 19.48 -8.58
C ALA A 450 -35.18 20.13 -9.51
N PRO A 451 -35.31 19.98 -10.85
CA PRO A 451 -34.37 20.59 -11.76
C PRO A 451 -34.31 22.10 -11.47
N PRO A 452 -33.12 22.73 -11.50
CA PRO A 452 -33.03 24.17 -11.29
C PRO A 452 -33.94 24.85 -12.32
N ASN A 453 -34.93 25.62 -11.86
CA ASN A 453 -35.93 26.28 -12.71
C ASN A 453 -35.27 26.86 -13.94
N ARG A 454 -35.49 26.22 -15.09
CA ARG A 454 -35.01 26.72 -16.37
C ARG A 454 -35.83 27.97 -16.69
N ARG A 455 -35.17 29.12 -16.74
CA ARG A 455 -35.79 30.41 -17.09
C ARG A 455 -35.63 30.71 -18.58
N ASP A 456 -35.81 29.72 -19.43
CA ASP A 456 -35.96 29.96 -20.87
C ASP A 456 -37.41 30.33 -21.20
N PRO A 457 -37.65 31.08 -22.29
CA PRO A 457 -38.99 31.61 -22.61
C PRO A 457 -40.04 30.52 -22.80
N LEU A 458 -39.63 29.31 -23.18
CA LEU A 458 -40.50 28.14 -23.32
C LEU A 458 -40.89 27.54 -21.96
N SER A 459 -39.95 27.38 -21.03
CA SER A 459 -40.26 26.91 -19.68
C SER A 459 -41.17 27.87 -18.92
N VAL A 460 -40.98 29.19 -19.05
CA VAL A 460 -41.88 30.18 -18.43
C VAL A 460 -43.32 30.08 -18.98
N TYR A 461 -43.48 29.74 -20.26
CA TYR A 461 -44.79 29.53 -20.87
C TYR A 461 -45.44 28.21 -20.42
N VAL A 462 -44.66 27.15 -20.24
CA VAL A 462 -45.14 25.86 -19.75
C VAL A 462 -45.54 25.94 -18.28
N ASP A 463 -44.72 26.57 -17.43
CA ASP A 463 -45.01 26.79 -16.01
C ASP A 463 -46.29 27.63 -15.83
N ALA A 464 -46.47 28.67 -16.66
CA ALA A 464 -47.67 29.51 -16.63
C ALA A 464 -48.94 28.78 -17.12
N LEU A 465 -48.80 27.74 -17.94
CA LEU A 465 -49.92 26.86 -18.31
C LEU A 465 -50.22 25.87 -17.19
N GLU A 466 -49.20 25.31 -16.53
CA GLU A 466 -49.37 24.36 -15.43
C GLU A 466 -50.10 25.00 -14.23
N ASP A 467 -49.77 26.25 -13.89
CA ASP A 467 -50.49 27.06 -12.87
C ASP A 467 -51.96 27.34 -13.24
N GLN A 468 -52.33 27.29 -14.53
CA GLN A 468 -53.73 27.42 -14.97
C GLN A 468 -54.52 26.12 -14.90
N PHE A 469 -53.86 24.97 -14.81
CA PHE A 469 -54.52 23.66 -14.69
C PHE A 469 -54.59 23.16 -13.24
N GLU A 470 -53.82 23.72 -12.30
CA GLU A 470 -53.89 23.39 -10.86
C GLU A 470 -54.85 24.29 -10.03
N ASN A 471 -55.71 25.10 -10.67
CA ASN A 471 -56.82 25.81 -10.00
C ASN A 471 -58.21 25.30 -10.39
#